data_AF-A0A8J2F3W1-F1
#
_entry.id   AF-A0A8J2F3W1-F1
#
_cell.length_a   1.000
_cell.length_b   1.000
_cell.length_c   1.000
_cell.angle_alpha   90.00
_cell.angle_beta   90.00
_cell.angle_gamma   90.00
#
_symmetry.space_group_name_H-M   'P 1'
#
loop_
_entity.id
_entity.type
_entity.pdbx_description
1 polymer ?
#
loop_
_entity_poly.entity_id
_entity_poly.type
_entity_poly.pdbx_seq_one_letter_code
_entity_poly.pdbx_strand_id
1 'polypeptide(L)' 'PREAVQALDKVFSLLDLITETHGIDRVQTSGVYYIAAAGIPDEDDHHAQAIARFAVDARKRIDHLRDTDPL' A
#
# COMPACT_ATOMS: atom_id res chain seq x y z
N PRO A 1 9.61 -20.55 -4.77
CA PRO A 1 8.27 -20.01 -5.14
C PRO A 1 7.41 -19.59 -3.94
N ARG A 2 7.31 -20.42 -2.90
CA ARG A 2 6.44 -20.17 -1.72
C ARG A 2 6.87 -18.95 -0.89
N GLU A 3 8.16 -18.77 -0.67
CA GLU A 3 8.72 -17.66 0.12
C GLU A 3 8.44 -16.30 -0.54
N ALA A 4 8.62 -16.19 -1.86
CA ALA A 4 8.31 -14.96 -2.60
C ALA A 4 6.83 -14.59 -2.52
N VAL A 5 5.93 -15.57 -2.61
CA VAL A 5 4.48 -15.35 -2.44
C VAL A 5 4.17 -14.90 -1.02
N GLN A 6 4.76 -15.52 0.00
CA GLN A 6 4.56 -15.12 1.40
C GLN A 6 5.10 -13.71 1.69
N ALA A 7 6.21 -13.31 1.07
CA ALA A 7 6.74 -11.96 1.18
C ALA A 7 5.79 -10.93 0.53
N LEU A 8 5.26 -11.24 -0.66
CA LEU A 8 4.27 -10.39 -1.33
C LEU A 8 2.98 -10.27 -0.51
N ASP A 9 2.49 -11.37 0.06
CA ASP A 9 1.30 -11.35 0.92
C ASP A 9 1.49 -10.43 2.14
N LYS A 10 2.67 -10.47 2.78
CA LYS A 10 3.00 -9.55 3.88
C LYS A 10 2.99 -8.09 3.44
N VAL A 11 3.58 -7.79 2.28
CA VAL A 11 3.62 -6.42 1.73
C VAL A 11 2.20 -5.96 1.36
N PHE A 12 1.40 -6.78 0.68
CA PHE A 12 0.03 -6.39 0.31
C PHE A 12 -0.87 -6.21 1.52
N SER A 13 -0.78 -7.09 2.53
CA SER A 13 -1.52 -6.92 3.78
C SER A 13 -1.14 -5.63 4.51
N LEU A 14 0.15 -5.27 4.48
CA LEU A 14 0.63 -4.03 5.05
C LEU A 14 0.10 -2.81 4.29
N LEU A 15 0.10 -2.87 2.95
CA LEU A 15 -0.44 -1.81 2.10
C LEU A 15 -1.95 -1.63 2.30
N ASP A 16 -2.70 -2.71 2.50
CA ASP A 16 -4.14 -2.67 2.80
C ASP A 16 -4.42 -1.93 4.13
N LEU A 17 -3.65 -2.21 5.17
CA LEU A 17 -3.79 -1.55 6.46
C LEU A 17 -3.54 -0.02 6.37
N ILE A 18 -2.57 0.39 5.56
CA ILE A 18 -2.28 1.82 5.41
C ILE A 18 -3.25 2.51 4.46
N THR A 19 -3.83 1.83 3.46
CA THR A 19 -4.90 2.43 2.64
C THR A 19 -6.08 2.86 3.49
N GLU A 20 -6.50 2.02 4.46
CA GLU A 20 -7.56 2.35 5.42
C GLU A 20 -7.21 3.58 6.27
N THR A 21 -5.94 3.72 6.68
CA THR A 21 -5.48 4.83 7.51
C THR A 21 -5.49 6.17 6.78
N HIS A 22 -5.27 6.17 5.46
CA HIS A 22 -5.15 7.39 4.65
C HIS A 22 -6.42 7.72 3.86
N GLY A 23 -7.50 6.92 3.99
CA GLY A 23 -8.75 7.13 3.25
C GLY A 23 -8.55 6.94 1.74
N ILE A 24 -7.76 5.95 1.36
CA ILE A 24 -7.39 5.69 -0.03
C ILE A 24 -8.07 4.42 -0.50
N ASP A 25 -8.65 4.48 -1.69
CA ASP A 25 -9.29 3.35 -2.30
C ASP A 25 -8.26 2.45 -2.97
N ARG A 26 -8.33 1.16 -2.63
CA ARG A 26 -7.56 0.13 -3.29
C ARG A 26 -8.23 -0.25 -4.60
N VAL A 27 -7.51 -0.06 -5.71
CA VAL A 27 -7.99 -0.45 -7.04
C VAL A 27 -7.24 -1.69 -7.48
N GLN A 28 -7.63 -2.87 -7.00
CA GLN A 28 -6.90 -4.08 -7.38
C GLN A 28 -7.35 -4.62 -8.74
N THR A 29 -6.40 -4.76 -9.67
CA THR A 29 -6.48 -5.66 -10.82
C THR A 29 -5.21 -6.51 -10.83
N SER A 30 -5.28 -7.83 -10.89
CA SER A 30 -4.12 -8.76 -11.00
C SER A 30 -3.04 -8.78 -9.87
N GLY A 31 -2.73 -9.98 -9.36
CA GLY A 31 -1.90 -10.25 -8.18
C GLY A 31 -0.38 -10.00 -8.28
N VAL A 32 0.08 -9.21 -9.24
CA VAL A 32 1.50 -8.84 -9.40
C VAL A 32 1.77 -7.37 -9.12
N TYR A 33 0.74 -6.53 -9.00
CA TYR A 33 0.87 -5.12 -8.69
C TYR A 33 -0.16 -4.69 -7.65
N TYR A 34 0.16 -3.59 -6.96
CA TYR A 34 -0.73 -2.91 -6.03
C TYR A 34 -1.02 -1.51 -6.57
N ILE A 35 -2.30 -1.16 -6.71
CA ILE A 35 -2.72 0.19 -7.12
C ILE A 35 -3.59 0.76 -6.01
N ALA A 36 -3.28 1.98 -5.63
CA ALA A 36 -4.00 2.78 -4.67
C ALA A 36 -4.36 4.12 -5.34
N ALA A 37 -5.57 4.60 -5.14
CA ALA A 37 -6.07 5.84 -5.73
C ALA A 37 -6.83 6.66 -4.68
N ALA A 38 -6.69 7.98 -4.74
CA ALA A 38 -7.36 8.90 -3.84
C ALA A 38 -8.31 9.81 -4.64
N GLY A 39 -9.40 10.26 -4.02
CA GLY A 39 -10.42 11.09 -4.65
C GLY A 39 -11.32 10.33 -5.62
N ILE A 40 -11.53 9.03 -5.36
CA ILE A 40 -12.50 8.18 -6.06
C ILE A 40 -13.25 7.32 -5.03
N PRO A 41 -14.50 6.89 -5.28
CA PRO A 41 -15.39 7.42 -6.31
C PRO A 41 -15.81 8.87 -6.02
N ASP A 42 -15.68 9.31 -4.77
CA ASP A 42 -16.03 10.64 -4.30
C ASP A 42 -14.86 11.61 -4.48
N GLU A 43 -15.16 12.83 -4.94
CA GLU A 43 -14.16 13.89 -5.09
C GLU A 43 -13.58 14.31 -3.73
N ASP A 44 -12.26 14.52 -3.68
CA ASP A 44 -11.56 15.05 -2.51
C ASP A 44 -10.54 16.10 -2.94
N ASP A 45 -10.70 17.36 -2.53
CA ASP A 45 -9.77 18.47 -2.82
C ASP A 45 -8.33 18.20 -2.36
N HIS A 46 -8.12 17.24 -1.45
CA HIS A 46 -6.82 16.85 -0.91
C HIS A 46 -6.32 15.50 -1.45
N HIS A 47 -6.91 14.98 -2.53
CA HIS A 47 -6.58 13.67 -3.11
C HIS A 47 -5.07 13.52 -3.37
N ALA A 48 -4.41 14.58 -3.87
CA ALA A 48 -2.99 14.58 -4.19
C ALA A 48 -2.11 14.46 -2.93
N GLN A 49 -2.49 15.16 -1.86
CA GLN A 49 -1.79 15.11 -0.58
C GLN A 49 -2.04 13.78 0.13
N ALA A 50 -3.26 13.23 0.04
CA ALA A 50 -3.60 11.93 0.59
C ALA A 50 -2.74 10.82 -0.02
N ILE A 51 -2.68 10.72 -1.36
CA ILE A 51 -1.88 9.69 -2.04
C ILE A 51 -0.37 9.87 -1.79
N ALA A 52 0.11 11.12 -1.68
CA ALA A 52 1.51 11.40 -1.35
C ALA A 52 1.87 10.98 0.09
N ARG A 53 1.00 11.26 1.07
CA ARG A 53 1.20 10.83 2.46
C ARG A 53 1.23 9.32 2.59
N PHE A 54 0.31 8.64 1.91
CA PHE A 54 0.31 7.18 1.81
C PHE A 54 1.60 6.64 1.21
N ALA A 55 2.08 7.20 0.10
CA ALA A 55 3.31 6.72 -0.53
C ALA A 55 4.52 6.83 0.41
N VAL A 56 4.60 7.92 1.19
CA VAL A 56 5.66 8.11 2.19
C VAL A 56 5.54 7.12 3.35
N ASP A 57 4.33 6.88 3.87
CA ASP A 57 4.09 5.90 4.95
C ASP A 57 4.37 4.47 4.46
N ALA A 58 3.87 4.10 3.27
CA ALA A 58 4.12 2.82 2.61
C ALA A 58 5.62 2.52 2.52
N ARG A 59 6.41 3.46 2.00
CA ARG A 59 7.86 3.31 1.90
C ARG A 59 8.49 3.06 3.28
N LYS A 60 8.14 3.88 4.27
CA LYS A 60 8.67 3.73 5.64
C LYS A 60 8.37 2.35 6.21
N ARG A 61 7.13 1.87 6.11
CA ARG A 61 6.75 0.58 6.70
C ARG A 61 7.35 -0.61 5.95
N ILE A 62 7.48 -0.51 4.62
CA ILE A 62 8.17 -1.53 3.81
C ILE A 62 9.65 -1.61 4.18
N ASP A 63 10.32 -0.47 4.40
CA ASP A 63 11.71 -0.45 4.85
C ASP A 63 11.86 -1.16 6.22
N HIS A 64 10.97 -0.89 7.17
CA HIS A 64 10.98 -1.59 8.48
C HIS A 64 10.71 -3.10 8.35
N LEU A 65 9.85 -3.52 7.41
CA LEU A 65 9.58 -4.94 7.18
C LEU A 65 10.85 -5.68 6.73
N ARG A 66 11.69 -5.04 5.90
CA ARG A 66 12.98 -5.60 5.46
C ARG A 66 14.00 -5.74 6.59
N ASP A 67 14.00 -4.79 7.53
CA ASP A 67 14.93 -4.82 8.68
C ASP A 67 14.55 -5.91 9.70
N THR A 68 13.26 -6.22 9.81
CA THR A 68 12.76 -7.20 10.78
C THR A 68 12.78 -8.64 10.23
N ASP A 69 12.79 -8.78 8.91
CA ASP A 69 12.78 -10.06 8.18
C ASP A 69 13.59 -9.87 6.88
N PRO A 70 14.93 -10.06 6.92
CA PRO A 70 15.75 -9.93 5.73
C PRO A 70 15.34 -11.04 4.76
N LEU A 71 14.64 -10.63 3.70
CA LEU A 71 14.15 -11.49 2.61
C LEU A 71 15.23 -12.45 2.07
#